data_AF-Q4CZV3-F1
#
_entry.id   AF-Q4CZV3-F1
#
_cell.length_a   1.000
_cell.length_b   1.000
_cell.length_c   1.000
_cell.angle_alpha   90.00
_cell.angle_beta   90.00
_cell.angle_gamma   90.00
#
_symmetry.space_group_name_H-M   'P 1'
#
loop_
_entity.id
_entity.type
_entity.pdbx_description
1 polymer ?
#
loop_
_entity_poly.entity_id
_entity_poly.type
_entity_poly.pdbx_seq_one_letter_code
_entity_poly.pdbx_strand_id
1 'polypeptide(L)'
;MLSNLFGSSLDGIGKLCSSSSTTVEEIIAREDLSSYIQSQRKNGKGMVPLLEFIEHSIPELVKAALQPVCEEECVGSVGKEGDADGHGPKKKTPGKKQVLFNENATELITFYLDVSQESEVFIRRIVAAALLVLGIAAPLTPLVAQCFRRIILGAFDVSSVTTTEAIAAVLDEEMVLAIIRHMSTSFIISDTLAFLFEPNLPTTEIASFQPRPLIFTEACIRLRFAQHLASHMAAALRTVSCQPYFNVWKELINHGCSQAAGPIVDELLKYDLLSVYFMDILLGCEEARKNPSAVPLAAQGVELYHDIIALVRTSLIPPDVREM
;
A
#
# COMPACT_ATOMS: atom_id res chain seq x y z
N MET A 1 16.84 -38.41 -12.94
CA MET A 1 16.38 -39.31 -11.86
C MET A 1 16.28 -38.62 -10.48
N LEU A 2 16.05 -37.30 -10.42
CA LEU A 2 15.67 -36.57 -9.19
C LEU A 2 14.24 -36.01 -9.28
N SER A 3 13.58 -36.15 -10.44
CA SER A 3 12.29 -35.55 -10.77
C SER A 3 11.09 -36.21 -10.07
N ASN A 4 11.24 -37.45 -9.58
CA ASN A 4 10.12 -38.23 -9.03
C ASN A 4 9.96 -38.10 -7.50
N LEU A 5 10.88 -37.43 -6.79
CA LEU A 5 10.78 -37.22 -5.34
C LEU A 5 10.03 -35.94 -4.97
N PHE A 6 9.96 -34.96 -5.87
CA PHE A 6 9.19 -33.71 -5.66
C PHE A 6 7.76 -33.77 -6.25
N GLY A 7 7.48 -34.74 -7.13
CA GLY A 7 6.19 -34.82 -7.83
C GLY A 7 5.00 -35.22 -6.94
N SER A 8 5.23 -35.97 -5.84
CA SER A 8 4.13 -36.44 -4.99
C SER A 8 3.66 -35.42 -3.96
N SER A 9 4.51 -34.50 -3.51
CA SER A 9 4.13 -33.48 -2.51
C SER A 9 3.39 -32.30 -3.15
N LEU A 10 3.77 -31.92 -4.38
CA LEU A 10 3.20 -30.79 -5.11
C LEU A 10 1.72 -31.01 -5.44
N ASP A 11 1.31 -32.23 -5.81
CA ASP A 11 -0.10 -32.57 -6.03
C ASP A 11 -0.97 -32.49 -4.77
N GLY A 12 -0.35 -32.45 -3.58
CA GLY A 12 -1.06 -32.38 -2.31
C GLY A 12 -1.88 -31.10 -2.15
N ILE A 13 -1.36 -29.96 -2.59
CA ILE A 13 -2.07 -28.67 -2.46
C ILE A 13 -3.26 -28.61 -3.40
N GLY A 14 -3.10 -29.01 -4.66
CA GLY A 14 -4.20 -29.06 -5.63
C GLY A 14 -5.37 -29.92 -5.14
N LYS A 15 -5.07 -31.09 -4.54
CA LYS A 15 -6.09 -31.96 -3.94
C LYS A 15 -6.77 -31.36 -2.71
N LEU A 16 -6.03 -30.60 -1.89
CA LEU A 16 -6.61 -29.89 -0.75
C LEU A 16 -7.55 -28.78 -1.23
N CYS A 17 -7.16 -28.00 -2.24
CA CYS A 17 -8.01 -26.96 -2.81
C CYS A 17 -9.31 -27.53 -3.43
N SER A 18 -9.30 -28.78 -3.90
CA SER A 18 -10.52 -29.47 -4.38
C SER A 18 -11.43 -29.97 -3.25
N SER A 19 -10.96 -29.98 -1.99
CA SER A 19 -11.75 -30.46 -0.85
C SER A 19 -12.60 -29.34 -0.27
N SER A 20 -13.91 -29.56 -0.16
CA SER A 20 -14.84 -28.59 0.46
C SER A 20 -14.61 -28.37 1.95
N SER A 21 -13.81 -29.20 2.61
CA SER A 21 -13.48 -29.09 4.04
C SER A 21 -12.20 -28.31 4.32
N THR A 22 -11.42 -28.00 3.28
CA THR A 22 -10.12 -27.37 3.46
C THR A 22 -10.29 -25.89 3.81
N THR A 23 -9.60 -25.46 4.86
CA THR A 23 -9.68 -24.08 5.33
C THR A 23 -8.57 -23.21 4.73
N VAL A 24 -8.79 -21.89 4.71
CA VAL A 24 -7.77 -20.92 4.30
C VAL A 24 -6.51 -21.04 5.15
N GLU A 25 -6.67 -21.20 6.47
CA GLU A 25 -5.55 -21.38 7.41
C GLU A 25 -4.71 -22.62 7.09
N GLU A 26 -5.33 -23.73 6.69
CA GLU A 26 -4.62 -24.96 6.30
C GLU A 26 -3.75 -24.74 5.07
N ILE A 27 -4.23 -23.98 4.08
CA ILE A 27 -3.48 -23.69 2.85
C ILE A 27 -2.34 -22.71 3.13
N ILE A 28 -2.62 -21.58 3.80
CA ILE A 28 -1.59 -20.55 4.04
C ILE A 28 -0.56 -20.97 5.10
N ALA A 29 -0.82 -22.02 5.88
CA ALA A 29 0.16 -22.58 6.81
C ALA A 29 1.24 -23.44 6.14
N ARG A 30 1.11 -23.73 4.84
CA ARG A 30 2.03 -24.62 4.12
C ARG A 30 3.33 -23.93 3.75
N GLU A 31 4.45 -24.51 4.20
CA GLU A 31 5.79 -24.02 3.87
C GLU A 31 6.16 -24.27 2.38
N ASP A 32 5.52 -25.23 1.72
CA ASP A 32 5.75 -25.57 0.31
C ASP A 32 4.84 -24.81 -0.68
N LEU A 33 3.96 -23.92 -0.19
CA LEU A 33 2.98 -23.21 -1.02
C LEU A 33 3.65 -22.36 -2.11
N SER A 34 4.67 -21.58 -1.76
CA SER A 34 5.37 -20.73 -2.73
C SER A 34 6.00 -21.54 -3.86
N SER A 35 6.63 -22.68 -3.53
CA SER A 35 7.20 -23.59 -4.53
C SER A 35 6.13 -24.20 -5.44
N TYR A 36 4.97 -24.54 -4.87
CA TYR A 36 3.82 -25.01 -5.62
C TYR A 36 3.28 -23.95 -6.58
N ILE A 37 3.07 -22.71 -6.12
CA ILE A 37 2.60 -21.60 -6.96
C ILE A 37 3.59 -21.33 -8.11
N GLN A 38 4.89 -21.30 -7.84
CA GLN A 38 5.91 -21.13 -8.88
C GLN A 38 5.90 -22.26 -9.92
N SER A 39 5.66 -23.51 -9.48
CA SER A 39 5.48 -24.65 -10.41
C SER A 39 4.23 -24.48 -11.27
N GLN A 40 3.13 -24.02 -10.67
CA GLN A 40 1.88 -23.75 -11.39
C GLN A 40 2.11 -22.66 -12.45
N ARG A 41 2.69 -21.51 -12.10
CA ARG A 41 3.02 -20.42 -13.05
C ARG A 41 3.77 -20.92 -14.29
N LYS A 42 4.63 -21.93 -14.16
CA LYS A 42 5.42 -22.50 -15.27
C LYS A 42 4.67 -23.54 -16.09
N ASN A 43 3.84 -24.36 -15.44
CA ASN A 43 3.27 -25.57 -16.06
C ASN A 43 1.81 -25.41 -16.51
N GLY A 44 1.04 -24.49 -15.92
CA GLY A 44 -0.37 -24.24 -16.27
C GLY A 44 -1.36 -25.37 -15.96
N LYS A 45 -0.90 -26.55 -15.50
CA LYS A 45 -1.73 -27.75 -15.35
C LYS A 45 -2.30 -27.88 -13.94
N GLY A 46 -3.63 -27.95 -13.85
CA GLY A 46 -4.33 -28.19 -12.58
C GLY A 46 -4.60 -26.93 -11.76
N MET A 47 -4.61 -25.75 -12.39
CA MET A 47 -4.88 -24.49 -11.71
C MET A 47 -6.34 -24.32 -11.28
N VAL A 48 -7.30 -24.94 -11.98
CA VAL A 48 -8.74 -24.69 -11.78
C VAL A 48 -9.17 -24.82 -10.31
N PRO A 49 -8.86 -25.93 -9.58
CA PRO A 49 -9.26 -26.04 -8.17
C PRO A 49 -8.60 -25.00 -7.27
N LEU A 50 -7.36 -24.58 -7.59
CA LEU A 50 -6.67 -23.54 -6.83
C LEU A 50 -7.32 -22.17 -7.06
N LEU A 51 -7.67 -21.83 -8.30
CA LEU A 51 -8.33 -20.58 -8.64
C LEU A 51 -9.71 -20.49 -7.99
N GLU A 52 -10.52 -21.55 -8.14
CA GLU A 52 -11.83 -21.63 -7.48
C GLU A 52 -11.69 -21.49 -5.96
N PHE A 53 -10.71 -22.15 -5.34
CA PHE A 53 -10.46 -22.00 -3.90
C PHE A 53 -10.15 -20.55 -3.52
N ILE A 54 -9.28 -19.87 -4.28
CA ILE A 54 -8.91 -18.49 -4.02
C ILE A 54 -10.14 -17.58 -4.15
N GLU A 55 -10.93 -17.71 -5.21
CA GLU A 55 -12.14 -16.89 -5.47
C GLU A 55 -13.14 -16.93 -4.32
N HIS A 56 -13.38 -18.12 -3.76
CA HIS A 56 -14.29 -18.31 -2.63
C HIS A 56 -13.72 -17.81 -1.31
N SER A 57 -12.40 -17.61 -1.23
CA SER A 57 -11.66 -17.31 -0.01
C SER A 57 -11.06 -15.90 0.03
N ILE A 58 -11.40 -15.03 -0.93
CA ILE A 58 -10.78 -13.70 -1.06
C ILE A 58 -10.85 -12.88 0.24
N PRO A 59 -12.02 -12.73 0.91
CA PRO A 59 -12.09 -11.93 2.13
C PRO A 59 -11.15 -12.43 3.23
N GLU A 60 -11.10 -13.74 3.43
CA GLU A 60 -10.25 -14.41 4.41
C GLU A 60 -8.77 -14.31 4.06
N LEU A 61 -8.43 -14.44 2.77
CA LEU A 61 -7.06 -14.28 2.28
C LEU A 61 -6.58 -12.84 2.47
N VAL A 62 -7.39 -11.83 2.15
CA VAL A 62 -7.01 -10.43 2.35
C VAL A 62 -6.85 -10.13 3.85
N LYS A 63 -7.75 -10.64 4.69
CA LYS A 63 -7.63 -10.51 6.14
C LYS A 63 -6.34 -11.16 6.67
N ALA A 64 -6.02 -12.37 6.21
CA ALA A 64 -4.80 -13.07 6.61
C ALA A 64 -3.53 -12.36 6.10
N ALA A 65 -3.56 -11.84 4.87
CA ALA A 65 -2.47 -11.09 4.26
C ALA A 65 -2.15 -9.79 5.01
N LEU A 66 -3.17 -9.15 5.58
CA LEU A 66 -3.04 -7.82 6.19
C LEU A 66 -3.22 -7.81 7.72
N GLN A 67 -3.22 -8.98 8.35
CA GLN A 67 -3.28 -9.08 9.80
C GLN A 67 -1.96 -8.63 10.44
N PRO A 68 -1.98 -7.72 11.43
CA PRO A 68 -0.78 -7.29 12.14
C PRO A 68 0.00 -8.44 12.78
N VAL A 69 1.33 -8.38 12.69
CA VAL A 69 2.21 -9.29 13.43
C VAL A 69 2.37 -8.75 14.84
N CYS A 70 1.83 -9.43 15.84
CA CYS A 70 2.17 -9.15 17.23
C CYS A 70 3.57 -9.68 17.51
N GLU A 71 4.56 -8.79 17.58
CA GLU A 71 5.84 -9.11 18.21
C GLU A 71 5.64 -9.08 19.73
N GLU A 72 5.72 -10.24 20.38
CA GLU A 72 5.96 -10.25 21.83
C GLU A 72 7.36 -9.67 22.05
N GLU A 73 7.45 -8.42 22.52
CA GLU A 73 8.71 -7.85 22.99
C GLU A 73 9.30 -8.81 24.04
N CYS A 74 10.39 -9.49 23.70
CA CYS A 74 11.26 -10.13 24.69
C CYS A 74 11.98 -9.03 25.48
N VAL A 75 11.26 -8.39 26.40
CA VAL A 75 11.85 -7.59 27.45
C VAL A 75 12.59 -8.55 28.38
N GLY A 76 13.92 -8.49 28.29
CA GLY A 76 14.84 -9.41 28.96
C GLY A 76 14.62 -9.44 30.47
N SER A 77 14.31 -10.63 30.98
CA SER A 77 14.51 -10.93 32.40
C SER A 77 15.92 -11.47 32.59
N VAL A 78 16.79 -10.58 33.06
CA VAL A 78 18.07 -10.94 33.68
C VAL A 78 17.76 -11.60 35.02
N GLY A 79 18.01 -12.90 35.19
CA GLY A 79 17.82 -13.52 36.51
C GLY A 79 17.94 -15.03 36.62
N LYS A 80 19.19 -15.49 36.79
CA LYS A 80 19.64 -16.66 37.58
C LYS A 80 19.25 -18.08 37.17
N GLU A 81 20.27 -18.77 36.65
CA GLU A 81 20.78 -20.09 37.06
C GLU A 81 19.79 -21.11 37.64
N GLY A 82 19.59 -22.21 36.91
CA GLY A 82 18.96 -23.43 37.40
C GLY A 82 18.88 -24.49 36.31
N ASP A 83 19.60 -25.59 36.53
CA ASP A 83 19.76 -26.78 35.68
C ASP A 83 18.48 -27.31 35.01
N ALA A 84 18.64 -27.81 33.78
CA ALA A 84 18.44 -29.23 33.42
C ALA A 84 17.94 -29.42 31.98
N ASP A 85 18.57 -30.37 31.31
CA ASP A 85 18.27 -30.89 29.97
C ASP A 85 16.78 -31.08 29.68
N GLY A 86 16.36 -30.64 28.49
CA GLY A 86 15.03 -30.92 27.98
C GLY A 86 14.89 -30.52 26.51
N HIS A 87 15.21 -31.45 25.61
CA HIS A 87 14.80 -31.40 24.19
C HIS A 87 13.26 -31.33 24.08
N GLY A 88 12.72 -30.11 24.13
CA GLY A 88 11.31 -29.82 23.82
C GLY A 88 11.18 -29.32 22.38
N PRO A 89 10.07 -29.60 21.68
CA PRO A 89 9.89 -29.19 20.30
C PRO A 89 9.93 -27.66 20.24
N LYS A 90 10.69 -27.10 19.30
CA LYS A 90 10.76 -25.66 19.05
C LYS A 90 9.32 -25.12 18.90
N LYS A 91 8.77 -24.52 19.95
CA LYS A 91 7.52 -23.76 19.91
C LYS A 91 7.71 -22.72 18.80
N LYS A 92 7.02 -22.90 17.65
CA LYS A 92 6.98 -21.87 16.60
C LYS A 92 6.41 -20.63 17.27
N THR A 93 7.25 -19.62 17.48
CA THR A 93 6.88 -18.34 18.07
C THR A 93 5.70 -17.78 17.26
N PRO A 94 4.61 -17.31 17.88
CA PRO A 94 3.38 -16.88 17.18
C PRO A 94 3.67 -15.91 16.02
N GLY A 95 4.66 -15.02 16.17
CA GLY A 95 5.12 -14.14 15.10
C GLY A 95 5.55 -14.86 13.81
N LYS A 96 6.30 -15.97 13.88
CA LYS A 96 6.75 -16.71 12.68
C LYS A 96 5.59 -17.33 11.91
N LYS A 97 4.54 -17.78 12.61
CA LYS A 97 3.35 -18.33 11.97
C LYS A 97 2.59 -17.22 11.24
N GLN A 98 2.46 -16.05 11.87
CA GLN A 98 1.78 -14.91 11.26
C GLN A 98 2.52 -14.41 10.01
N VAL A 99 3.86 -14.25 10.07
CA VAL A 99 4.67 -13.86 8.90
C VAL A 99 4.40 -14.79 7.70
N LEU A 100 4.46 -16.11 7.92
CA LEU A 100 4.19 -17.10 6.87
C LEU A 100 2.76 -16.93 6.31
N PHE A 101 1.77 -16.70 7.17
CA PHE A 101 0.38 -16.50 6.78
C PHE A 101 0.22 -15.24 5.91
N ASN A 102 0.82 -14.12 6.32
CA ASN A 102 0.79 -12.88 5.57
C ASN A 102 1.38 -13.06 4.16
N GLU A 103 2.57 -13.68 4.08
CA GLU A 103 3.28 -13.90 2.82
C GLU A 103 2.54 -14.87 1.89
N ASN A 104 2.07 -16.01 2.42
CA ASN A 104 1.39 -17.02 1.62
C ASN A 104 0.02 -16.54 1.13
N ALA A 105 -0.74 -15.82 1.96
CA ALA A 105 -2.00 -15.23 1.54
C ALA A 105 -1.78 -14.16 0.46
N THR A 106 -0.76 -13.31 0.62
CA THR A 106 -0.37 -12.32 -0.39
C THR A 106 0.01 -12.99 -1.70
N GLU A 107 0.82 -14.05 -1.65
CA GLU A 107 1.27 -14.77 -2.85
C GLU A 107 0.07 -15.38 -3.61
N LEU A 108 -0.88 -15.99 -2.91
CA LEU A 108 -2.11 -16.52 -3.51
C LEU A 108 -2.93 -15.44 -4.20
N ILE A 109 -3.13 -14.29 -3.54
CA ILE A 109 -3.87 -13.15 -4.11
C ILE A 109 -3.16 -12.65 -5.37
N THR A 110 -1.85 -12.38 -5.30
CA THR A 110 -1.09 -11.89 -6.46
C THR A 110 -1.06 -12.90 -7.60
N PHE A 111 -0.91 -14.18 -7.29
CA PHE A 111 -0.96 -15.25 -8.28
C PHE A 111 -2.31 -15.29 -8.98
N TYR A 112 -3.41 -15.17 -8.23
CA TYR A 112 -4.76 -15.16 -8.79
C TYR A 112 -4.97 -13.97 -9.73
N LEU A 113 -4.54 -12.78 -9.31
CA LEU A 113 -4.60 -11.57 -10.15
C LEU A 113 -3.83 -11.76 -11.47
N ASP A 114 -2.64 -12.38 -11.42
CA ASP A 114 -1.79 -12.60 -12.60
C ASP A 114 -2.40 -13.56 -13.64
N VAL A 115 -3.25 -14.51 -13.24
CA VAL A 115 -3.70 -15.62 -14.12
C VAL A 115 -5.21 -15.68 -14.35
N SER A 116 -6.02 -14.93 -13.58
CA SER A 116 -7.48 -14.94 -13.71
C SER A 116 -7.94 -14.31 -15.02
N GLN A 117 -8.91 -14.93 -15.67
CA GLN A 117 -9.54 -14.41 -16.89
C GLN A 117 -10.63 -13.37 -16.59
N GLU A 118 -11.19 -13.36 -15.37
CA GLU A 118 -12.23 -12.44 -14.91
C GLU A 118 -11.67 -11.46 -13.87
N SER A 119 -10.45 -10.98 -14.10
CA SER A 119 -9.69 -10.23 -13.10
C SER A 119 -10.41 -8.97 -12.60
N GLU A 120 -11.23 -8.29 -13.41
CA GLU A 120 -11.87 -7.03 -13.02
C GLU A 120 -12.80 -7.15 -11.80
N VAL A 121 -13.68 -8.16 -11.77
CA VAL A 121 -14.62 -8.36 -10.65
C VAL A 121 -13.86 -8.62 -9.35
N PHE A 122 -12.78 -9.38 -9.46
CA PHE A 122 -11.97 -9.76 -8.31
C PHE A 122 -11.01 -8.65 -7.87
N ILE A 123 -10.48 -7.84 -8.79
CA ILE A 123 -9.76 -6.60 -8.48
C ILE A 123 -10.64 -5.72 -7.59
N ARG A 124 -11.90 -5.48 -7.98
CA ARG A 124 -12.82 -4.66 -7.17
C ARG A 124 -12.97 -5.21 -5.75
N ARG A 125 -13.12 -6.53 -5.59
CA ARG A 125 -13.28 -7.18 -4.28
C ARG A 125 -11.99 -7.14 -3.45
N ILE A 126 -10.85 -7.49 -4.04
CA ILE A 126 -9.54 -7.56 -3.40
C ILE A 126 -9.11 -6.16 -2.94
N VAL A 127 -9.18 -5.17 -3.83
CA VAL A 127 -8.81 -3.78 -3.55
C VAL A 127 -9.73 -3.21 -2.48
N ALA A 128 -11.04 -3.39 -2.59
CA ALA A 128 -11.98 -2.91 -1.58
C ALA A 128 -11.68 -3.51 -0.19
N ALA A 129 -11.48 -4.83 -0.11
CA ALA A 129 -11.14 -5.50 1.13
C ALA A 129 -9.79 -5.02 1.70
N ALA A 130 -8.77 -4.82 0.86
CA ALA A 130 -7.46 -4.37 1.30
C ALA A 130 -7.51 -2.93 1.85
N LEU A 131 -8.25 -2.03 1.20
CA LEU A 131 -8.43 -0.65 1.65
C LEU A 131 -9.20 -0.59 2.98
N LEU A 132 -10.24 -1.42 3.15
CA LEU A 132 -10.98 -1.48 4.41
C LEU A 132 -10.09 -1.86 5.61
N VAL A 133 -9.01 -2.62 5.40
CA VAL A 133 -8.05 -2.93 6.48
C VAL A 133 -7.29 -1.68 6.94
N LEU A 134 -6.99 -0.74 6.04
CA LEU A 134 -6.38 0.54 6.43
C LEU A 134 -7.30 1.37 7.34
N GLY A 135 -8.62 1.24 7.21
CA GLY A 135 -9.57 1.96 8.06
C GLY A 135 -9.56 1.50 9.52
N ILE A 136 -9.15 0.26 9.79
CA ILE A 136 -9.33 -0.40 11.10
C ILE A 136 -8.00 -0.52 11.86
N ALA A 137 -6.87 -0.55 11.15
CA ALA A 137 -5.60 -0.94 11.73
C ALA A 137 -4.87 0.21 12.45
N ALA A 138 -4.22 -0.13 13.57
CA ALA A 138 -3.09 0.64 14.10
C ALA A 138 -1.96 0.72 13.05
N PRO A 139 -0.92 1.56 13.22
CA PRO A 139 0.17 1.66 12.25
C PRO A 139 0.63 0.29 11.75
N LEU A 140 0.57 0.10 10.43
CA LEU A 140 0.90 -1.20 9.83
C LEU A 140 2.36 -1.54 10.11
N THR A 141 2.63 -2.78 10.49
CA THR A 141 4.01 -3.27 10.56
C THR A 141 4.63 -3.21 9.16
N PRO A 142 5.97 -3.10 9.03
CA PRO A 142 6.63 -3.06 7.72
C PRO A 142 6.26 -4.23 6.80
N LEU A 143 6.10 -5.43 7.37
CA LEU A 143 5.65 -6.61 6.60
C LEU A 143 4.23 -6.42 6.06
N VAL A 144 3.28 -5.99 6.90
CA VAL A 144 1.90 -5.80 6.47
C VAL A 144 1.79 -4.70 5.43
N ALA A 145 2.54 -3.61 5.59
CA ALA A 145 2.62 -2.56 4.58
C ALA A 145 3.18 -3.10 3.24
N GLN A 146 4.17 -4.00 3.29
CA GLN A 146 4.70 -4.66 2.09
C GLN A 146 3.68 -5.61 1.45
N CYS A 147 2.93 -6.37 2.23
CA CYS A 147 1.83 -7.21 1.75
C CYS A 147 0.74 -6.35 1.07
N PHE A 148 0.35 -5.24 1.69
CA PHE A 148 -0.57 -4.27 1.12
C PHE A 148 -0.06 -3.74 -0.22
N ARG A 149 1.20 -3.27 -0.27
CA ARG A 149 1.84 -2.81 -1.51
C ARG A 149 1.78 -3.85 -2.61
N ARG A 150 2.13 -5.10 -2.32
CA ARG A 150 2.12 -6.19 -3.31
C ARG A 150 0.72 -6.45 -3.85
N ILE A 151 -0.31 -6.42 -3.00
CA ILE A 151 -1.70 -6.63 -3.41
C ILE A 151 -2.17 -5.47 -4.31
N ILE A 152 -1.95 -4.22 -3.89
CA ILE A 152 -2.43 -3.04 -4.64
C ILE A 152 -1.68 -2.88 -5.97
N LEU A 153 -0.35 -3.00 -5.97
CA LEU A 153 0.43 -2.91 -7.20
C LEU A 153 0.15 -4.10 -8.13
N GLY A 154 -0.03 -5.31 -7.60
CA GLY A 154 -0.44 -6.46 -8.42
C GLY A 154 -1.81 -6.27 -9.08
N ALA A 155 -2.78 -5.64 -8.38
CA ALA A 155 -4.05 -5.29 -8.99
C ALA A 155 -3.90 -4.20 -10.08
N PHE A 156 -3.02 -3.22 -9.82
CA PHE A 156 -2.75 -2.12 -10.75
C PHE A 156 -2.05 -2.60 -12.03
N ASP A 157 -1.11 -3.54 -11.92
CA ASP A 157 -0.42 -4.16 -13.06
C ASP A 157 -1.38 -4.92 -13.99
N VAL A 158 -2.47 -5.47 -13.43
CA VAL A 158 -3.51 -6.17 -14.21
C VAL A 158 -4.52 -5.18 -14.83
N SER A 159 -5.03 -4.24 -14.04
CA SER A 159 -5.88 -3.16 -14.54
C SER A 159 -5.83 -1.95 -13.61
N SER A 160 -5.12 -0.91 -14.05
CA SER A 160 -5.01 0.36 -13.34
C SER A 160 -6.34 1.12 -13.27
N VAL A 161 -7.15 1.05 -14.33
CA VAL A 161 -8.49 1.67 -14.37
C VAL A 161 -9.41 1.01 -13.34
N THR A 162 -9.54 -0.32 -13.36
CA THR A 162 -10.43 -1.02 -12.41
C THR A 162 -9.94 -0.87 -10.97
N THR A 163 -8.62 -0.84 -10.76
CA THR A 163 -8.03 -0.63 -9.43
C THR A 163 -8.36 0.76 -8.88
N THR A 164 -8.14 1.81 -9.67
CA THR A 164 -8.45 3.20 -9.23
C THR A 164 -9.94 3.41 -9.00
N GLU A 165 -10.81 2.83 -9.83
CA GLU A 165 -12.26 2.82 -9.60
C GLU A 165 -12.66 2.08 -8.32
N ALA A 166 -12.03 0.94 -8.03
CA ALA A 166 -12.28 0.16 -6.83
C ALA A 166 -11.87 0.91 -5.56
N ILE A 167 -10.72 1.61 -5.60
CA ILE A 167 -10.29 2.48 -4.51
C ILE A 167 -11.33 3.59 -4.32
N ALA A 168 -11.66 4.32 -5.39
CA ALA A 168 -12.60 5.44 -5.34
C ALA A 168 -13.98 5.06 -4.79
N ALA A 169 -14.45 3.84 -5.07
CA ALA A 169 -15.72 3.32 -4.58
C ALA A 169 -15.77 3.07 -3.07
N VAL A 170 -14.62 2.87 -2.43
CA VAL A 170 -14.51 2.60 -0.97
C VAL A 170 -14.14 3.86 -0.18
N LEU A 171 -13.67 4.91 -0.86
CA LEU A 171 -13.31 6.14 -0.17
C LEU A 171 -14.54 6.83 0.45
N ASP A 172 -14.44 7.06 1.74
CA ASP A 172 -15.22 8.01 2.52
C ASP A 172 -14.26 8.93 3.32
N GLU A 173 -14.80 9.86 4.09
CA GLU A 173 -14.00 10.82 4.85
C GLU A 173 -13.13 10.13 5.93
N GLU A 174 -13.65 9.09 6.59
CA GLU A 174 -12.91 8.35 7.60
C GLU A 174 -11.73 7.58 6.98
N MET A 175 -11.96 6.95 5.84
CA MET A 175 -10.94 6.24 5.08
C MET A 175 -9.86 7.19 4.55
N VAL A 176 -10.23 8.39 4.07
CA VAL A 176 -9.26 9.42 3.66
C VAL A 176 -8.36 9.82 4.83
N LEU A 177 -8.93 10.05 6.02
CA LEU A 177 -8.15 10.35 7.22
C LEU A 177 -7.24 9.18 7.65
N ALA A 178 -7.73 7.94 7.56
CA ALA A 178 -6.94 6.76 7.85
C ALA A 178 -5.76 6.59 6.88
N ILE A 179 -6.03 6.77 5.58
CA ILE A 179 -5.01 6.79 4.52
C ILE A 179 -3.93 7.82 4.84
N ILE A 180 -4.32 9.07 5.16
CA ILE A 180 -3.37 10.15 5.49
C ILE A 180 -2.49 9.77 6.68
N ARG A 181 -3.06 9.15 7.73
CA ARG A 181 -2.27 8.68 8.89
C ARG A 181 -1.27 7.60 8.51
N HIS A 182 -1.67 6.63 7.68
CA HIS A 182 -0.80 5.54 7.25
C HIS A 182 0.31 6.00 6.31
N MET A 183 0.00 6.83 5.31
CA MET A 183 1.02 7.40 4.42
C MET A 183 1.98 8.33 5.16
N SER A 184 1.50 8.98 6.24
CA SER A 184 2.36 9.85 7.04
C SER A 184 3.41 9.06 7.80
N THR A 185 3.13 7.80 8.17
CA THR A 185 3.96 7.00 9.08
C THR A 185 4.66 5.80 8.43
N SER A 186 4.39 5.53 7.16
CA SER A 186 4.99 4.40 6.42
C SER A 186 5.41 4.82 5.02
N PHE A 187 6.72 4.79 4.75
CA PHE A 187 7.26 5.01 3.40
C PHE A 187 6.65 4.05 2.38
N ILE A 188 6.44 2.78 2.76
CA ILE A 188 5.85 1.78 1.86
C ILE A 188 4.44 2.19 1.44
N ILE A 189 3.61 2.66 2.38
CA ILE A 189 2.24 3.10 2.07
C ILE A 189 2.26 4.42 1.31
N SER A 190 3.11 5.37 1.71
CA SER A 190 3.36 6.61 0.99
C SER A 190 3.67 6.34 -0.48
N ASP A 191 4.68 5.52 -0.78
CA ASP A 191 5.11 5.23 -2.15
C ASP A 191 4.01 4.50 -2.94
N THR A 192 3.31 3.56 -2.30
CA THR A 192 2.23 2.81 -2.95
C THR A 192 1.07 3.71 -3.36
N LEU A 193 0.75 4.71 -2.54
CA LEU A 193 -0.34 5.65 -2.83
C LEU A 193 0.11 6.80 -3.72
N ALA A 194 1.36 7.26 -3.60
CA ALA A 194 1.95 8.23 -4.52
C ALA A 194 1.92 7.71 -5.97
N PHE A 195 2.16 6.41 -6.16
CA PHE A 195 2.06 5.73 -7.45
C PHE A 195 0.66 5.88 -8.10
N LEU A 196 -0.41 6.05 -7.32
CA LEU A 196 -1.76 6.29 -7.86
C LEU A 196 -1.92 7.66 -8.53
N PHE A 197 -1.00 8.57 -8.26
CA PHE A 197 -0.96 9.92 -8.85
C PHE A 197 0.05 10.04 -10.00
N GLU A 198 0.77 8.96 -10.34
CA GLU A 198 1.74 8.98 -11.44
C GLU A 198 1.05 9.04 -12.82
N PRO A 199 1.68 9.71 -13.81
CA PRO A 199 1.11 9.91 -15.15
C PRO A 199 1.06 8.64 -16.01
N ASN A 200 1.69 7.53 -15.60
CA ASN A 200 1.88 6.32 -16.41
C ASN A 200 0.66 5.40 -16.51
N LEU A 201 -0.56 5.93 -16.31
CA LEU A 201 -1.76 5.21 -16.73
C LEU A 201 -1.65 5.00 -18.25
N PRO A 202 -1.56 3.75 -18.74
CA PRO A 202 -1.40 3.50 -20.17
C PRO A 202 -2.66 3.98 -20.88
N THR A 203 -2.63 5.22 -21.37
CA THR A 203 -3.59 5.78 -22.31
C THR A 203 -3.20 5.29 -23.70
N THR A 204 -3.23 3.96 -23.90
CA THR A 204 -3.06 3.36 -25.23
C THR A 204 -4.25 3.60 -26.14
N GLU A 205 -5.31 4.24 -25.65
CA GLU A 205 -6.33 4.83 -26.51
C GLU A 205 -5.98 6.28 -26.85
N ILE A 206 -5.27 6.44 -27.97
CA ILE A 206 -5.35 7.65 -28.79
C ILE A 206 -6.77 7.68 -29.37
N ALA A 207 -7.75 8.04 -28.54
CA ALA A 207 -9.13 8.24 -28.93
C ALA A 207 -9.65 9.51 -28.26
N SER A 208 -9.65 10.60 -29.04
CA SER A 208 -10.53 11.77 -28.91
C SER A 208 -10.74 12.37 -27.51
N PHE A 209 -10.15 13.55 -27.29
CA PHE A 209 -10.78 14.69 -26.59
C PHE A 209 -11.94 14.38 -25.62
N GLN A 210 -11.66 13.70 -24.51
CA GLN A 210 -12.38 13.91 -23.26
C GLN A 210 -11.41 13.64 -22.11
N PRO A 211 -11.05 14.65 -21.29
CA PRO A 211 -10.34 14.40 -20.06
C PRO A 211 -11.37 13.80 -19.12
N ARG A 212 -11.53 12.47 -19.11
CA ARG A 212 -12.26 11.82 -18.01
C ARG A 212 -11.40 12.09 -16.79
N PRO A 213 -11.85 12.92 -15.83
CA PRO A 213 -11.10 13.04 -14.60
C PRO A 213 -11.07 11.64 -14.01
N LEU A 214 -9.88 11.18 -13.63
CA LEU A 214 -9.71 9.84 -13.10
C LEU A 214 -10.65 9.74 -11.89
N ILE A 215 -11.57 8.78 -11.90
CA ILE A 215 -12.66 8.62 -10.91
C ILE A 215 -12.11 8.72 -9.47
N PHE A 216 -10.89 8.24 -9.27
CA PHE A 216 -10.11 8.39 -8.05
C PHE A 216 -9.81 9.85 -7.68
N THR A 217 -9.25 10.65 -8.59
CA THR A 217 -9.00 12.08 -8.40
C THR A 217 -10.28 12.85 -8.06
N GLU A 218 -11.40 12.55 -8.74
CA GLU A 218 -12.70 13.17 -8.40
C GLU A 218 -13.15 12.83 -6.99
N ALA A 219 -13.00 11.56 -6.58
CA ALA A 219 -13.31 11.13 -5.23
C ALA A 219 -12.43 11.86 -4.20
N CYS A 220 -11.13 11.99 -4.45
CA CYS A 220 -10.21 12.73 -3.57
C CYS A 220 -10.59 14.22 -3.44
N ILE A 221 -10.97 14.89 -4.53
CA ILE A 221 -11.44 16.29 -4.48
C ILE A 221 -12.74 16.39 -3.69
N ARG A 222 -13.73 15.54 -4.00
CA ARG A 222 -15.03 15.49 -3.33
C ARG A 222 -14.89 15.27 -1.83
N LEU A 223 -13.97 14.41 -1.43
CA LEU A 223 -13.68 14.05 -0.03
C LEU A 223 -12.61 14.95 0.61
N ARG A 224 -12.29 16.08 -0.01
CA ARG A 224 -11.41 17.12 0.55
C ARG A 224 -10.03 16.58 0.97
N PHE A 225 -9.49 15.63 0.19
CA PHE A 225 -8.19 15.02 0.46
C PHE A 225 -7.10 16.08 0.66
N ALA A 226 -7.07 17.10 -0.18
CA ALA A 226 -6.11 18.20 -0.10
C ALA A 226 -6.18 18.95 1.24
N GLN A 227 -7.39 19.27 1.71
CA GLN A 227 -7.63 19.96 2.98
C GLN A 227 -7.18 19.09 4.16
N HIS A 228 -7.54 17.80 4.16
CA HIS A 228 -7.13 16.89 5.21
C HIS A 228 -5.61 16.67 5.22
N LEU A 229 -4.99 16.53 4.04
CA LEU A 229 -3.55 16.41 3.89
C LEU A 229 -2.85 17.65 4.47
N ALA A 230 -3.27 18.85 4.06
CA ALA A 230 -2.74 20.12 4.56
C ALA A 230 -2.90 20.27 6.07
N SER A 231 -4.07 19.91 6.62
CA SER A 231 -4.33 19.97 8.07
C SER A 231 -3.40 19.11 8.93
N HIS A 232 -2.77 18.09 8.32
CA HIS A 232 -1.84 17.20 9.00
C HIS A 232 -0.41 17.77 9.10
N MET A 233 -0.09 18.86 8.37
CA MET A 233 1.25 19.45 8.29
C MET A 233 1.83 19.78 9.67
N ALA A 234 1.04 20.47 10.51
CA ALA A 234 1.43 20.81 11.87
C ALA A 234 1.85 19.59 12.71
N ALA A 235 1.12 18.47 12.59
CA ALA A 235 1.45 17.25 13.30
C ALA A 235 2.71 16.59 12.74
N ALA A 236 2.84 16.56 11.42
CA ALA A 236 3.99 15.96 10.73
C ALA A 236 5.31 16.66 11.06
N LEU A 237 5.31 18.00 11.15
CA LEU A 237 6.49 18.79 11.51
C LEU A 237 7.04 18.51 12.92
N ARG A 238 6.21 17.94 13.82
CA ARG A 238 6.54 17.70 15.23
C ARG A 238 6.76 16.22 15.57
N THR A 239 6.50 15.34 14.62
CA THR A 239 6.47 13.89 14.86
C THR A 239 7.50 13.21 13.98
N VAL A 240 8.58 12.69 14.56
CA VAL A 240 9.71 12.10 13.81
C VAL A 240 9.27 10.95 12.91
N SER A 241 8.33 10.12 13.36
CA SER A 241 7.78 9.03 12.55
C SER A 241 6.97 9.51 11.35
N CYS A 242 6.65 10.81 11.26
CA CYS A 242 5.91 11.39 10.15
C CYS A 242 6.78 11.84 8.97
N GLN A 243 8.06 11.47 8.93
CA GLN A 243 8.92 11.77 7.76
C GLN A 243 8.31 11.33 6.40
N PRO A 244 7.66 10.15 6.27
CA PRO A 244 6.98 9.74 5.03
C PRO A 244 5.92 10.72 4.50
N TYR A 245 5.30 11.52 5.37
CA TYR A 245 4.31 12.53 4.96
C TYR A 245 4.87 13.51 3.92
N PHE A 246 6.11 13.96 4.11
CA PHE A 246 6.76 14.91 3.19
C PHE A 246 7.09 14.27 1.85
N ASN A 247 7.28 12.95 1.80
CA ASN A 247 7.51 12.22 0.56
C ASN A 247 6.27 12.26 -0.34
N VAL A 248 5.07 12.03 0.21
CA VAL A 248 3.82 12.12 -0.58
C VAL A 248 3.61 13.54 -1.11
N TRP A 249 3.90 14.56 -0.31
CA TRP A 249 3.85 15.94 -0.78
C TRP A 249 4.80 16.19 -1.94
N LYS A 250 6.06 15.75 -1.84
CA LYS A 250 7.03 15.87 -2.93
C LYS A 250 6.54 15.18 -4.20
N GLU A 251 6.02 13.96 -4.10
CA GLU A 251 5.49 13.22 -5.24
C GLU A 251 4.28 13.94 -5.88
N LEU A 252 3.34 14.44 -5.07
CA LEU A 252 2.21 15.23 -5.58
C LEU A 252 2.70 16.47 -6.33
N ILE A 253 3.64 17.23 -5.77
CA ILE A 253 4.19 18.45 -6.40
C ILE A 253 4.99 18.12 -7.66
N ASN A 254 5.81 17.07 -7.64
CA ASN A 254 6.57 16.59 -8.81
C ASN A 254 5.65 16.20 -9.98
N HIS A 255 4.48 15.65 -9.66
CA HIS A 255 3.44 15.31 -10.64
C HIS A 255 2.36 16.38 -10.79
N GLY A 256 2.56 17.59 -10.24
CA GLY A 256 1.53 18.63 -10.16
C GLY A 256 1.06 19.20 -11.51
N CYS A 257 1.73 18.89 -12.62
CA CYS A 257 1.26 19.19 -13.98
C CYS A 257 0.64 17.98 -14.70
N SER A 258 0.51 16.83 -14.04
CA SER A 258 -0.11 15.62 -14.60
C SER A 258 -1.63 15.67 -14.52
N GLN A 259 -2.31 14.85 -15.34
CA GLN A 259 -3.78 14.74 -15.29
C GLN A 259 -4.27 14.11 -13.97
N ALA A 260 -3.46 13.28 -13.32
CA ALA A 260 -3.84 12.55 -12.11
C ALA A 260 -3.65 13.38 -10.84
N ALA A 261 -2.45 13.93 -10.65
CA ALA A 261 -2.12 14.71 -9.45
C ALA A 261 -2.48 16.19 -9.57
N GLY A 262 -2.47 16.75 -10.79
CA GLY A 262 -2.66 18.19 -11.03
C GLY A 262 -3.92 18.76 -10.36
N PRO A 263 -5.11 18.15 -10.53
CA PRO A 263 -6.31 18.64 -9.87
C PRO A 263 -6.25 18.62 -8.32
N ILE A 264 -5.49 17.70 -7.72
CA ILE A 264 -5.27 17.68 -6.26
C ILE A 264 -4.31 18.79 -5.86
N VAL A 265 -3.25 19.00 -6.65
CA VAL A 265 -2.29 20.08 -6.41
C VAL A 265 -2.94 21.45 -6.56
N ASP A 266 -3.85 21.63 -7.53
CA ASP A 266 -4.63 22.86 -7.68
C ASP A 266 -5.44 23.16 -6.43
N GLU A 267 -6.06 22.15 -5.79
CA GLU A 267 -6.72 22.31 -4.51
C GLU A 267 -5.74 22.72 -3.39
N LEU A 268 -4.57 22.06 -3.30
CA LEU A 268 -3.52 22.38 -2.32
C LEU A 268 -2.92 23.78 -2.48
N LEU A 269 -2.91 24.33 -3.71
CA LEU A 269 -2.38 25.64 -4.03
C LEU A 269 -3.41 26.78 -3.88
N LYS A 270 -4.66 26.47 -3.51
CA LYS A 270 -5.64 27.51 -3.16
C LYS A 270 -5.12 28.35 -2.00
N TYR A 271 -5.24 29.68 -2.13
CA TYR A 271 -4.70 30.66 -1.18
C TYR A 271 -5.02 30.34 0.29
N ASP A 272 -6.27 29.97 0.59
CA ASP A 272 -6.71 29.69 1.96
C ASP A 272 -6.01 28.46 2.56
N LEU A 273 -5.67 27.45 1.76
CA LEU A 273 -4.91 26.29 2.23
C LEU A 273 -3.41 26.57 2.24
N LEU A 274 -2.89 27.14 1.16
CA LEU A 274 -1.49 27.55 1.01
C LEU A 274 -1.02 28.39 2.18
N SER A 275 -1.80 29.40 2.57
CA SER A 275 -1.49 30.26 3.70
C SER A 275 -1.43 29.51 5.04
N VAL A 276 -2.33 28.55 5.27
CA VAL A 276 -2.39 27.78 6.53
C VAL A 276 -1.14 26.92 6.71
N TYR A 277 -0.82 26.05 5.75
CA TYR A 277 0.36 25.20 5.92
C TYR A 277 1.67 26.00 5.77
N PHE A 278 1.63 27.16 5.11
CA PHE A 278 2.76 28.09 5.16
C PHE A 278 2.96 28.69 6.56
N MET A 279 1.89 28.96 7.30
CA MET A 279 2.04 29.36 8.70
C MET A 279 2.56 28.19 9.56
N ASP A 280 2.09 26.96 9.32
CA ASP A 280 2.54 25.79 10.06
C ASP A 280 4.03 25.49 9.89
N ILE A 281 4.56 25.56 8.66
CA ILE A 281 5.99 25.33 8.40
C ILE A 281 6.84 26.46 9.01
N LEU A 282 6.40 27.72 8.95
CA LEU A 282 7.09 28.83 9.63
C LEU A 282 7.16 28.62 11.15
N LEU A 283 6.04 28.26 11.77
CA LEU A 283 5.98 27.94 13.21
C LEU A 283 6.86 26.73 13.56
N GLY A 284 6.84 25.68 12.73
CA GLY A 284 7.72 24.52 12.88
C GLY A 284 9.20 24.90 12.81
N CYS A 285 9.58 25.84 11.93
CA CYS A 285 10.94 26.38 11.88
C CYS A 285 11.32 27.14 13.16
N GLU A 286 10.40 27.93 13.72
CA GLU A 286 10.63 28.64 14.99
C GLU A 286 10.80 27.69 16.17
N GLU A 287 10.04 26.60 16.19
CA GLU A 287 10.17 25.54 17.19
C GLU A 287 11.48 24.78 17.05
N ALA A 288 11.89 24.44 15.83
CA ALA A 288 13.16 23.77 15.55
C ALA A 288 14.38 24.61 15.95
N ARG A 289 14.29 25.95 15.92
CA ARG A 289 15.33 26.82 16.50
C ARG A 289 15.51 26.63 18.00
N LYS A 290 14.44 26.28 18.72
CA LYS A 290 14.45 26.02 20.17
C LYS A 290 14.75 24.55 20.49
N ASN A 291 14.46 23.64 19.55
CA ASN A 291 14.68 22.21 19.69
C ASN A 291 15.43 21.64 18.46
N PRO A 292 16.75 21.46 18.55
CA PRO A 292 17.57 20.94 17.45
C PRO A 292 17.11 19.60 16.87
N SER A 293 16.40 18.76 17.65
CA SER A 293 15.91 17.46 17.15
C SER A 293 14.77 17.58 16.13
N ALA A 294 14.08 18.72 16.07
CA ALA A 294 13.01 18.98 15.11
C ALA A 294 13.52 19.56 13.77
N VAL A 295 14.81 19.94 13.70
CA VAL A 295 15.42 20.55 12.50
C VAL A 295 15.24 19.70 11.23
N PRO A 296 15.40 18.36 11.25
CA PRO A 296 15.22 17.55 10.03
C PRO A 296 13.81 17.61 9.44
N LEU A 297 12.76 17.72 10.27
CA LEU A 297 11.37 17.83 9.80
C LEU A 297 11.07 19.25 9.31
N ALA A 298 11.53 20.26 10.06
CA ALA A 298 11.39 21.65 9.63
C ALA A 298 12.10 21.91 8.29
N ALA A 299 13.28 21.33 8.08
CA ALA A 299 14.00 21.42 6.81
C ALA A 299 13.22 20.81 5.64
N GLN A 300 12.54 19.68 5.84
CA GLN A 300 11.66 19.08 4.81
C GLN A 300 10.44 19.96 4.52
N GLY A 301 9.87 20.61 5.53
CA GLY A 301 8.82 21.63 5.32
C GLY A 301 9.31 22.81 4.48
N VAL A 302 10.52 23.31 4.72
CA VAL A 302 11.13 24.38 3.91
C VAL A 302 11.42 23.92 2.48
N GLU A 303 11.86 22.67 2.31
CA GLU A 303 12.07 22.08 0.98
C GLU A 303 10.76 22.00 0.19
N LEU A 304 9.66 21.63 0.84
CA LEU A 304 8.33 21.64 0.21
C LEU A 304 7.94 23.03 -0.32
N TYR A 305 8.29 24.11 0.37
CA TYR A 305 8.06 25.46 -0.16
C TYR A 305 8.85 25.71 -1.43
N HIS A 306 10.12 25.31 -1.45
CA HIS A 306 10.95 25.45 -2.62
C HIS A 306 10.32 24.72 -3.81
N ASP A 307 9.82 23.50 -3.59
CA ASP A 307 9.20 22.69 -4.65
C ASP A 307 7.89 23.31 -5.16
N ILE A 308 7.06 23.86 -4.25
CA ILE A 308 5.85 24.62 -4.63
C ILE A 308 6.23 25.85 -5.48
N ILE A 309 7.23 26.64 -5.07
CA ILE A 309 7.69 27.81 -5.82
C ILE A 309 8.22 27.38 -7.20
N ALA A 310 8.97 26.27 -7.28
CA ALA A 310 9.47 25.73 -8.54
C ALA A 310 8.33 25.30 -9.47
N LEU A 311 7.29 24.66 -8.93
CA LEU A 311 6.09 24.27 -9.69
C LEU A 311 5.34 25.51 -10.22
N VAL A 312 5.07 26.50 -9.36
CA VAL A 312 4.41 27.75 -9.78
C VAL A 312 5.25 28.50 -10.82
N ARG A 313 6.58 28.56 -10.66
CA ARG A 313 7.47 29.15 -11.66
C ARG A 313 7.36 28.45 -13.00
N THR A 314 7.25 27.13 -12.98
CA THR A 314 7.10 26.32 -14.18
C THR A 314 5.77 26.67 -14.86
N SER A 315 4.65 26.75 -14.13
CA SER A 315 3.34 27.08 -14.70
C SER A 315 3.21 28.53 -15.23
N LEU A 316 4.05 29.46 -14.77
CA LEU A 316 4.10 30.83 -15.28
C LEU A 316 4.77 30.95 -16.67
N ILE A 317 5.58 29.99 -17.09
CA ILE A 317 6.24 30.00 -18.41
C ILE A 317 5.20 29.56 -19.45
N PRO A 318 4.79 30.43 -20.40
CA PRO A 318 3.86 30.05 -21.44
C PRO A 318 4.35 28.81 -22.20
N PRO A 319 3.47 27.89 -22.61
CA PRO A 319 3.86 26.70 -23.38
C PRO A 319 4.76 27.05 -24.57
N ASP A 320 4.42 28.15 -25.24
CA ASP A 320 5.08 28.71 -26.42
C ASP A 320 6.56 29.06 -26.20
N VAL A 321 6.98 29.27 -24.95
CA VAL A 321 8.37 29.60 -24.57
C VAL A 321 9.17 28.34 -24.19
N ARG A 322 8.51 27.21 -23.88
CA ARG A 322 9.21 25.95 -23.53
C ARG A 322 9.72 25.17 -24.74
N GLU A 323 9.24 25.49 -25.94
CA GLU A 323 9.62 24.85 -27.21
C GLU A 323 10.62 25.68 -28.05
N MET A 324 11.06 26.85 -27.56
CA MET A 324 12.13 27.67 -28.16
C MET A 324 13.47 27.45 -27.48
#